data_AF-A0A7T2PI86-F1
#
_entry.id   AF-A0A7T2PI86-F1
#
_cell.length_a   1.000
_cell.length_b   1.000
_cell.length_c   1.000
_cell.angle_alpha   90.00
_cell.angle_beta   90.00
_cell.angle_gamma   90.00
#
_symmetry.space_group_name_H-M   'P 1'
#
loop_
_entity.id
_entity.type
_entity.pdbx_description
1 polymer ?
#
loop_
_entity_poly.entity_id
_entity_poly.type
_entity_poly.pdbx_seq_one_letter_code
_entity_poly.pdbx_strand_id
1 'polypeptide(L)'
;MNNVTPFLAVIFAIQIGGCAYQPKQVEASRPLVNPVDMNAQPVMPSAVQQALNTLPQGSAFTHHNTTFTLGKRYVSALGRECVELIYSHQQGHQQRSAACKSAEQWYQVPQLDQASLGNLFAG
;
A
#
# COMPACT_ATOMS: atom_id res chain seq x y z
N MET A 1 59.05 2.06 29.82
CA MET A 1 57.83 1.45 29.25
C MET A 1 56.67 2.35 29.64
N ASN A 2 55.98 3.02 28.70
CA ASN A 2 54.61 3.58 28.83
C ASN A 2 54.16 4.35 27.56
N ASN A 3 54.52 3.86 26.36
CA ASN A 3 54.14 4.51 25.08
C ASN A 3 52.91 3.86 24.42
N VAL A 4 52.22 2.95 25.13
CA VAL A 4 51.12 2.12 24.59
C VAL A 4 49.78 2.88 24.60
N THR A 5 49.58 3.77 25.57
CA THR A 5 48.36 4.56 25.77
C THR A 5 48.01 5.49 24.59
N PRO A 6 48.95 6.25 23.98
CA PRO A 6 48.60 7.11 22.84
C PRO A 6 48.25 6.31 21.58
N PHE A 7 48.84 5.12 21.41
CA PHE A 7 48.61 4.28 20.22
C PHE A 7 47.19 3.68 20.22
N LEU A 8 46.68 3.31 21.40
CA LEU A 8 45.31 2.82 21.59
C LEU A 8 44.26 3.90 21.29
N ALA A 9 44.55 5.17 21.62
CA ALA A 9 43.63 6.28 21.36
C ALA A 9 43.46 6.56 19.85
N VAL A 10 44.53 6.40 19.06
CA VAL A 10 44.50 6.61 17.60
C VAL A 10 43.69 5.52 16.89
N ILE A 11 43.82 4.26 17.31
CA ILE A 11 43.06 3.13 16.73
C ILE A 11 41.57 3.29 16.99
N PHE A 12 41.19 3.78 18.18
CA PHE A 12 39.79 4.01 18.53
C PHE A 12 39.15 5.11 17.66
N ALA A 13 39.88 6.19 17.37
CA ALA A 13 39.39 7.30 16.55
C ALA A 13 39.12 6.91 15.08
N ILE A 14 39.91 5.99 14.52
CA ILE A 14 39.75 5.54 13.12
C ILE A 14 38.45 4.73 12.94
N GLN A 15 38.03 3.96 13.96
CA GLN A 15 36.83 3.12 13.87
C GLN A 15 35.52 3.91 13.90
N ILE A 16 35.53 5.13 14.46
CA ILE A 16 34.32 5.97 14.57
C ILE A 16 34.12 6.87 13.33
N GLY A 17 35.16 7.06 12.51
CA GLY A 17 35.10 7.90 11.30
C GLY A 17 34.28 7.31 10.15
N GLY A 18 34.00 6.00 10.18
CA GLY A 18 33.25 5.31 9.12
C GLY A 18 31.74 5.54 9.15
N CYS A 19 31.16 6.05 10.24
CA CYS A 19 29.71 6.19 10.41
C CYS A 19 29.14 7.57 10.05
N ALA A 20 30.00 8.53 9.65
CA ALA A 20 29.58 9.89 9.32
C ALA A 20 29.19 10.08 7.83
N TYR A 21 29.31 9.04 7.01
CA TYR A 21 28.96 9.16 5.60
C TYR A 21 27.46 8.96 5.41
N GLN A 22 26.76 10.08 5.23
CA GLN A 22 25.35 10.06 4.87
C GLN A 22 25.20 9.26 3.56
N PRO A 23 24.40 8.17 3.55
CA PRO A 23 24.29 7.33 2.37
C PRO A 23 23.81 8.17 1.20
N LYS A 24 24.38 7.91 0.01
CA LYS A 24 23.96 8.55 -1.24
C LYS A 24 22.47 8.27 -1.42
N GLN A 25 21.64 9.31 -1.27
CA GLN A 25 20.21 9.21 -1.53
C GLN A 25 20.03 8.98 -3.02
N VAL A 26 19.56 7.78 -3.38
CA VAL A 26 19.09 7.49 -4.72
C VAL A 26 17.58 7.65 -4.70
N GLU A 27 17.07 8.66 -5.40
CA GLU A 27 15.65 8.69 -5.71
C GLU A 27 15.37 7.54 -6.69
N ALA A 28 14.39 6.71 -6.37
CA ALA A 28 14.01 5.61 -7.23
C ALA A 28 13.56 6.18 -8.59
N SER A 29 14.33 5.91 -9.66
CA SER A 29 14.05 6.42 -11.01
C SER A 29 12.66 6.06 -11.54
N ARG A 30 11.98 5.09 -10.93
CA ARG A 30 10.58 4.77 -11.18
C ARG A 30 9.89 4.43 -9.87
N PRO A 31 8.72 5.04 -9.58
CA PRO A 31 7.92 4.64 -8.43
C PRO A 31 7.45 3.19 -8.60
N LEU A 32 7.58 2.39 -7.53
CA LEU A 32 7.19 0.98 -7.52
C LEU A 32 5.67 0.78 -7.73
N VAL A 33 4.88 1.82 -7.47
CA VAL A 33 3.44 1.85 -7.61
C VAL A 33 3.01 3.21 -8.14
N ASN A 34 2.08 3.24 -9.08
CA ASN A 34 1.48 4.50 -9.50
C ASN A 34 0.61 5.05 -8.36
N PRO A 35 0.80 6.31 -7.92
CA PRO A 35 -0.06 6.90 -6.93
C PRO A 35 -1.49 6.97 -7.48
N VAL A 36 -2.44 6.48 -6.69
CA VAL A 36 -3.87 6.57 -7.04
C VAL A 36 -4.36 7.95 -6.64
N ASP A 37 -4.73 8.77 -7.63
CA ASP A 37 -5.46 10.01 -7.35
C ASP A 37 -6.92 9.69 -7.05
N MET A 38 -7.27 9.74 -5.77
CA MET A 38 -8.62 9.46 -5.29
C MET A 38 -9.64 10.50 -5.76
N ASN A 39 -9.21 11.72 -6.15
CA ASN A 39 -10.10 12.74 -6.67
C ASN A 39 -10.53 12.46 -8.11
N ALA A 40 -9.72 11.71 -8.87
CA ALA A 40 -10.06 11.25 -10.20
C ALA A 40 -10.93 9.98 -10.18
N GLN A 41 -11.14 9.40 -9.00
CA GLN A 41 -11.75 8.10 -8.83
C GLN A 41 -13.27 8.25 -8.71
N PRO A 42 -14.07 7.47 -9.46
CA PRO A 42 -15.52 7.55 -9.37
C PRO A 42 -15.99 7.14 -7.97
N VAL A 43 -16.90 7.95 -7.44
CA VAL A 43 -17.62 7.67 -6.19
C VAL A 43 -18.44 6.39 -6.38
N MET A 44 -18.42 5.49 -5.40
CA MET A 44 -19.20 4.26 -5.49
C MET A 44 -20.71 4.55 -5.48
N PRO A 45 -21.55 3.70 -6.14
CA PRO A 45 -22.99 3.86 -6.12
C PRO A 45 -23.57 3.89 -4.70
N SER A 46 -24.65 4.63 -4.48
CA SER A 46 -25.25 4.83 -3.14
C SER A 46 -25.61 3.52 -2.43
N ALA A 47 -26.11 2.51 -3.16
CA ALA A 47 -26.41 1.19 -2.62
C ALA A 47 -25.15 0.49 -2.06
N VAL A 48 -24.02 0.63 -2.76
CA VAL A 48 -22.72 0.07 -2.35
C VAL A 48 -22.18 0.84 -1.15
N GLN A 49 -22.31 2.18 -1.13
CA GLN A 49 -21.90 3.00 0.02
C GLN A 49 -22.68 2.63 1.29
N GLN A 50 -24.00 2.48 1.17
CA GLN A 50 -24.83 2.10 2.30
C GLN A 50 -24.46 0.71 2.84
N ALA A 51 -24.20 -0.24 1.94
CA ALA A 51 -23.70 -1.56 2.32
C ALA A 51 -22.36 -1.49 3.07
N LEU A 52 -21.41 -0.69 2.60
CA LEU A 52 -20.11 -0.47 3.24
C LEU A 52 -20.22 0.13 4.65
N ASN A 53 -21.19 1.02 4.86
CA ASN A 53 -21.43 1.68 6.14
C ASN A 53 -22.18 0.81 7.17
N THR A 54 -23.04 -0.12 6.71
CA THR A 54 -23.99 -0.82 7.58
C THR A 54 -23.66 -2.30 7.79
N LEU A 55 -23.12 -2.97 6.78
CA LEU A 55 -22.91 -4.41 6.83
C LEU A 55 -21.62 -4.77 7.56
N PRO A 56 -21.60 -5.84 8.37
CA PRO A 56 -20.38 -6.34 8.98
C PRO A 56 -19.44 -6.98 7.93
N GLN A 57 -18.19 -7.21 8.33
CA GLN A 57 -17.25 -8.01 7.55
C GLN A 57 -17.82 -9.43 7.31
N GLY A 58 -17.57 -9.98 6.12
CA GLY A 58 -18.06 -11.28 5.67
C GLY A 58 -19.44 -11.25 5.04
N SER A 59 -20.15 -10.12 5.10
CA SER A 59 -21.46 -9.96 4.46
C SER A 59 -21.33 -9.93 2.94
N ALA A 60 -22.27 -10.56 2.26
CA ALA A 60 -22.41 -10.45 0.81
C ALA A 60 -23.70 -9.71 0.44
N PHE A 61 -23.64 -8.87 -0.59
CA PHE A 61 -24.78 -8.16 -1.15
C PHE A 61 -24.65 -8.07 -2.66
N THR A 62 -25.78 -8.07 -3.38
CA THR A 62 -25.79 -8.03 -4.84
C THR A 62 -26.29 -6.69 -5.34
N HIS A 63 -25.58 -6.09 -6.30
CA HIS A 63 -25.96 -4.86 -6.96
C HIS A 63 -25.64 -4.95 -8.46
N HIS A 64 -26.61 -4.66 -9.33
CA HIS A 64 -26.50 -4.77 -10.80
C HIS A 64 -25.79 -6.05 -11.29
N ASN A 65 -26.29 -7.22 -10.86
CA ASN A 65 -25.78 -8.53 -11.26
C ASN A 65 -24.34 -8.87 -10.80
N THR A 66 -23.78 -8.03 -9.92
CA THR A 66 -22.49 -8.26 -9.28
C THR A 66 -22.71 -8.53 -7.79
N THR A 67 -22.18 -9.65 -7.29
CA THR A 67 -22.23 -9.97 -5.86
C THR A 67 -20.95 -9.49 -5.22
N PHE A 68 -21.07 -8.53 -4.31
CA PHE A 68 -20.00 -7.98 -3.50
C PHE A 68 -19.95 -8.71 -2.17
N THR A 69 -18.77 -9.16 -1.77
CA THR A 69 -18.48 -9.71 -0.45
C THR A 69 -17.50 -8.77 0.27
N LEU A 70 -17.89 -8.33 1.45
CA LEU A 70 -17.11 -7.42 2.28
C LEU A 70 -16.03 -8.22 3.00
N GLY A 71 -14.78 -7.95 2.66
CA GLY A 71 -13.60 -8.52 3.29
C GLY A 71 -13.19 -7.74 4.54
N LYS A 72 -11.89 -7.75 4.82
CA LYS A 72 -11.34 -7.12 6.03
C LYS A 72 -11.42 -5.60 5.95
N ARG A 73 -11.79 -4.97 7.06
CA ARG A 73 -11.61 -3.52 7.27
C ARG A 73 -10.19 -3.25 7.75
N TYR A 74 -9.53 -2.23 7.18
CA TYR A 74 -8.16 -1.87 7.50
C TYR A 74 -7.93 -0.36 7.33
N VAL A 75 -6.83 0.14 7.90
CA VAL A 75 -6.39 1.52 7.67
C VAL A 75 -5.27 1.49 6.63
N SER A 76 -5.44 2.23 5.54
CA SER A 76 -4.41 2.37 4.49
C SER A 76 -3.17 3.11 5.00
N ALA A 77 -2.06 2.99 4.27
CA ALA A 77 -0.84 3.75 4.55
C ALA A 77 -1.06 5.28 4.53
N LEU A 78 -2.13 5.76 3.88
CA LEU A 78 -2.53 7.16 3.86
C LEU A 78 -3.44 7.55 5.05
N GLY A 79 -3.63 6.67 6.03
CA GLY A 79 -4.45 6.93 7.22
C GLY A 79 -5.96 6.85 7.00
N ARG A 80 -6.41 6.32 5.85
CA ARG A 80 -7.84 6.22 5.51
C ARG A 80 -8.41 4.86 5.85
N GLU A 81 -9.64 4.83 6.33
CA GLU A 81 -10.40 3.59 6.50
C GLU A 81 -10.72 2.97 5.13
N CYS A 82 -10.44 1.68 4.99
CA CYS A 82 -10.64 0.93 3.77
C CYS A 82 -11.25 -0.44 4.08
N VAL A 83 -11.93 -1.01 3.09
CA VAL A 83 -12.54 -2.34 3.15
C VAL A 83 -12.14 -3.11 1.91
N GLU A 84 -11.64 -4.33 2.09
CA GLU A 84 -11.42 -5.26 0.98
C GLU A 84 -12.78 -5.64 0.36
N LEU A 85 -12.86 -5.63 -0.96
CA LEU A 85 -14.03 -6.01 -1.70
C LEU A 85 -13.70 -7.18 -2.60
N ILE A 86 -14.50 -8.21 -2.52
CA ILE A 86 -14.44 -9.36 -3.41
C ILE A 86 -15.73 -9.34 -4.20
N TYR A 87 -15.66 -9.16 -5.50
CA TYR A 87 -16.86 -9.13 -6.33
C TYR A 87 -16.80 -10.19 -7.42
N SER A 88 -17.90 -10.90 -7.59
CA SER A 88 -18.06 -11.89 -8.65
C SER A 88 -19.17 -11.45 -9.59
N HIS A 89 -18.85 -11.51 -10.89
CA HIS A 89 -19.87 -11.41 -11.93
C HIS A 89 -20.43 -12.81 -12.19
N GLN A 90 -21.67 -12.92 -12.67
CA GLN A 90 -22.33 -14.22 -12.89
C GLN A 90 -21.59 -15.18 -13.83
N GLN A 91 -20.59 -14.70 -14.57
CA GLN A 91 -19.71 -15.50 -15.44
C GLN A 91 -18.55 -16.15 -14.69
N GLY A 92 -18.55 -16.14 -13.35
CA GLY A 92 -17.60 -16.91 -12.53
C GLY A 92 -16.23 -16.27 -12.32
N HIS A 93 -15.97 -15.10 -12.90
CA HIS A 93 -14.77 -14.33 -12.60
C HIS A 93 -14.93 -13.56 -11.30
N GLN A 94 -14.09 -13.92 -10.32
CA GLN A 94 -13.96 -13.22 -9.05
C GLN A 94 -12.82 -12.21 -9.16
N GLN A 95 -13.12 -10.95 -8.93
CA GLN A 95 -12.15 -9.87 -8.85
C GLN A 95 -12.04 -9.39 -7.40
N ARG A 96 -10.88 -8.88 -7.05
CA ARG A 96 -10.64 -8.24 -5.75
C ARG A 96 -10.41 -6.75 -5.98
N SER A 97 -10.85 -5.94 -5.05
CA SER A 97 -10.54 -4.51 -5.01
C SER A 97 -10.60 -4.05 -3.56
N ALA A 98 -10.41 -2.76 -3.34
CA ALA A 98 -10.68 -2.15 -2.05
C ALA A 98 -11.54 -0.91 -2.24
N ALA A 99 -12.39 -0.61 -1.27
CA ALA A 99 -13.05 0.68 -1.16
C ALA A 99 -12.43 1.44 0.01
N CYS A 100 -12.08 2.72 -0.20
CA CYS A 100 -11.56 3.57 0.87
C CYS A 100 -12.47 4.77 1.09
N LYS A 101 -12.63 5.15 2.35
CA LYS A 101 -13.45 6.28 2.78
C LYS A 101 -12.65 7.58 2.69
N SER A 102 -13.26 8.60 2.10
CA SER A 102 -12.74 9.97 2.06
C SER A 102 -13.92 10.92 2.20
N ALA A 103 -13.87 11.84 3.18
CA ALA A 103 -14.93 12.83 3.44
C ALA A 103 -16.36 12.23 3.43
N GLU A 104 -16.57 11.11 4.14
CA GLU A 104 -17.83 10.35 4.23
C GLU A 104 -18.27 9.56 2.99
N GLN A 105 -17.54 9.63 1.89
CA GLN A 105 -17.84 8.87 0.67
C GLN A 105 -16.85 7.73 0.48
N TRP A 106 -17.34 6.62 -0.09
CA TRP A 106 -16.51 5.47 -0.43
C TRP A 106 -16.10 5.53 -1.90
N TYR A 107 -14.80 5.36 -2.14
CA TYR A 107 -14.18 5.38 -3.46
C TYR A 107 -13.57 4.03 -3.77
N GLN A 108 -13.70 3.58 -5.02
CA GLN A 108 -13.09 2.33 -5.46
C GLN A 108 -11.61 2.52 -5.75
N VAL A 109 -10.76 1.91 -4.93
CA VAL A 109 -9.32 1.90 -5.16
C VAL A 109 -9.02 0.92 -6.29
N PRO A 110 -8.31 1.35 -7.35
CA PRO A 110 -7.91 0.45 -8.41
C PRO A 110 -6.89 -0.53 -7.85
N GLN A 111 -6.94 -1.79 -8.27
CA GLN A 111 -5.86 -2.71 -7.92
C GLN A 111 -4.57 -2.17 -8.54
N LEU A 112 -3.57 -1.98 -7.69
CA LEU A 112 -2.23 -1.68 -8.15
C LEU A 112 -1.70 -2.93 -8.84
N ASP A 113 -1.73 -2.96 -10.17
CA ASP A 113 -0.89 -3.89 -10.91
C ASP A 113 0.55 -3.58 -10.53
N GLN A 114 1.18 -4.50 -9.78
CA GLN A 114 2.62 -4.45 -9.61
C GLN A 114 3.21 -4.48 -11.01
N ALA A 115 3.94 -3.43 -11.40
CA ALA A 115 4.70 -3.44 -12.64
C ALA A 115 5.50 -4.75 -12.66
N SER A 116 5.20 -5.62 -13.63
CA SER A 116 5.77 -6.97 -13.65
C SER A 116 7.29 -6.85 -13.60
N LEU A 117 7.91 -7.42 -12.56
CA LEU A 117 9.37 -7.45 -12.38
C LEU A 117 10.05 -8.36 -13.42
N GLY A 118 9.36 -8.74 -14.51
CA GLY A 118 9.75 -9.77 -15.46
C GLY A 118 11.03 -9.51 -16.24
N ASN A 119 11.57 -8.30 -16.23
CA ASN A 119 12.75 -7.93 -17.02
C ASN A 119 13.95 -7.41 -16.21
N LEU A 120 13.94 -7.47 -14.86
CA LEU A 120 15.04 -6.93 -14.05
C LEU A 120 16.14 -7.95 -13.68
N PHE A 121 16.00 -9.23 -14.07
CA PHE A 121 16.97 -10.29 -13.75
C PHE A 121 17.55 -11.01 -14.98
N ALA A 122 17.34 -10.49 -16.19
CA ALA A 122 18.07 -10.96 -17.38
C ALA A 122 19.33 -10.09 -17.55
N GLY A 123 20.37 -10.43 -16.80
CA GLY A 123 21.72 -9.89 -16.93
C GLY A 123 22.70 -11.02 -17.18
#